data_AF-A0A250JAI7-F1
#
_entry.id   AF-A0A250JAI7-F1
#
_cell.length_a   1.000
_cell.length_b   1.000
_cell.length_c   1.000
_cell.angle_alpha   90.00
_cell.angle_beta   90.00
_cell.angle_gamma   90.00
#
_symmetry.space_group_name_H-M   'P 1'
#
loop_
_entity.id
_entity.type
_entity.pdbx_description
1 polymer ?
#
loop_
_entity_poly.entity_id
_entity_poly.type
_entity_poly.pdbx_seq_one_letter_code
_entity_poly.pdbx_strand_id
1 'polypeptide(L)'
;MAKDSRGKAAEAVPEQYGDVVQKLEEMVARLEGGTLSLEESLKSFEEGIKLVRRGEQLLNAAEKRIEELLSADGQDEVVALQAGVKPPVPATPAPARSSPAASRAATPPPEDDVPF
;
A
#
# COMPACT_ATOMS: atom_id res chain seq x y z
N MET A 1 -43.38 -26.85 -21.13
CA MET A 1 -42.29 -27.79 -20.75
C MET A 1 -40.95 -27.11 -20.98
N ALA A 2 -40.05 -27.34 -20.03
CA ALA A 2 -38.88 -26.54 -19.70
C ALA A 2 -37.90 -26.30 -20.86
N LYS A 3 -37.49 -25.04 -21.04
CA LYS A 3 -36.22 -24.72 -21.68
C LYS A 3 -35.20 -24.69 -20.56
N ASP A 4 -34.32 -25.67 -20.57
CA ASP A 4 -33.30 -25.92 -19.55
C ASP A 4 -32.55 -24.66 -19.12
N SER A 5 -32.81 -24.29 -17.88
CA SER A 5 -31.93 -23.55 -17.01
C SER A 5 -30.59 -24.28 -16.93
N ARG A 6 -29.52 -23.68 -17.45
CA ARG A 6 -28.16 -23.86 -16.94
C ARG A 6 -27.32 -22.68 -17.40
N GLY A 7 -27.57 -21.53 -16.77
CA GLY A 7 -26.54 -20.51 -16.65
C GLY A 7 -25.35 -21.18 -15.98
N LYS A 8 -24.31 -21.44 -16.75
CA LYS A 8 -23.00 -21.88 -16.30
C LYS A 8 -22.54 -20.86 -15.27
N ALA A 9 -22.66 -21.20 -13.98
CA ALA A 9 -21.98 -20.46 -12.93
C ALA A 9 -20.51 -20.43 -13.34
N ALA A 10 -20.03 -19.24 -13.70
CA ALA A 10 -18.63 -19.01 -13.99
C ALA A 10 -17.87 -19.48 -12.75
N GLU A 11 -17.19 -20.62 -12.89
CA GLU A 11 -16.28 -21.12 -11.89
C GLU A 11 -15.24 -20.02 -11.68
N ALA A 12 -15.36 -19.30 -10.57
CA ALA A 12 -14.47 -18.23 -10.22
C ALA A 12 -13.07 -18.85 -10.06
N VAL A 13 -12.25 -18.67 -11.09
CA VAL A 13 -10.84 -19.08 -11.05
C VAL A 13 -10.24 -18.47 -9.78
N PRO A 14 -9.63 -19.27 -8.90
CA PRO A 14 -9.03 -18.74 -7.68
C PRO A 14 -7.99 -17.69 -8.07
N GLU A 15 -8.21 -16.48 -7.58
CA GLU A 15 -7.35 -15.32 -7.81
C GLU A 15 -5.88 -15.70 -7.57
N GLN A 16 -5.06 -15.60 -8.62
CA GLN A 16 -3.65 -15.96 -8.59
C GLN A 16 -2.83 -14.80 -8.01
N TYR A 17 -1.62 -15.10 -7.53
CA TYR A 17 -0.73 -14.06 -7.00
C TYR A 17 -0.47 -12.94 -8.03
N GLY A 18 -0.31 -13.30 -9.32
CA GLY A 18 -0.15 -12.32 -10.40
C GLY A 18 -1.33 -11.35 -10.54
N ASP A 19 -2.57 -11.83 -10.33
CA ASP A 19 -3.77 -10.98 -10.38
C ASP A 19 -3.78 -9.95 -9.23
N VAL A 20 -3.31 -10.36 -8.04
CA VAL A 20 -3.19 -9.47 -6.88
C VAL A 20 -2.16 -8.38 -7.14
N VAL A 21 -1.02 -8.74 -7.73
CA VAL A 21 0.04 -7.78 -8.09
C VAL A 21 -0.47 -6.80 -9.14
N GLN A 22 -1.11 -7.27 -10.20
CA GLN A 22 -1.65 -6.42 -11.25
C GLN A 22 -2.65 -5.39 -10.69
N LYS A 23 -3.58 -5.81 -9.83
CA LYS A 23 -4.54 -4.90 -9.19
C LYS A 23 -3.86 -3.86 -8.29
N LEU A 24 -2.78 -4.25 -7.61
CA LEU A 24 -2.01 -3.33 -6.78
C LEU A 24 -1.29 -2.27 -7.64
N GLU A 25 -0.69 -2.67 -8.76
CA GLU A 25 -0.05 -1.77 -9.72
C GLU A 25 -1.05 -0.76 -10.31
N GLU A 26 -2.23 -1.22 -10.73
CA GLU A 26 -3.31 -0.35 -11.23
C GLU A 26 -3.74 0.68 -10.20
N MET A 27 -3.82 0.28 -8.94
CA MET A 27 -4.20 1.16 -7.84
C MET A 27 -3.13 2.18 -7.51
N VAL A 28 -1.86 1.78 -7.51
CA VAL A 28 -0.71 2.69 -7.35
C VAL A 28 -0.71 3.71 -8.49
N ALA A 29 -0.85 3.27 -9.75
CA ALA A 29 -0.93 4.17 -10.89
C ALA A 29 -2.07 5.19 -10.75
N ARG A 30 -3.23 4.77 -10.22
CA ARG A 30 -4.37 5.66 -9.94
C ARG A 30 -4.08 6.67 -8.83
N LEU A 31 -3.38 6.25 -7.77
CA LEU A 31 -2.97 7.12 -6.66
C LEU A 31 -1.92 8.15 -7.11
N GLU A 32 -0.95 7.73 -7.92
CA GLU A 32 0.09 8.61 -8.48
C GLU A 32 -0.45 9.63 -9.49
N GLY A 33 -1.59 9.33 -10.12
CA GLY A 33 -2.27 10.24 -11.06
C GLY A 33 -2.77 11.54 -10.42
N GLY A 34 -2.92 11.60 -9.10
CA GLY A 34 -3.21 12.85 -8.37
C GLY A 34 -4.60 13.47 -8.61
N THR A 35 -5.50 12.79 -9.30
CA THR A 35 -6.86 13.27 -9.61
C THR A 35 -7.92 12.83 -8.59
N LEU A 36 -7.54 11.96 -7.65
CA LEU A 36 -8.46 11.41 -6.64
C LEU A 36 -8.72 12.43 -5.54
N SER A 37 -9.97 12.50 -5.09
CA SER A 37 -10.29 13.18 -3.82
C SER A 37 -9.67 12.44 -2.63
N LEU A 38 -9.68 13.08 -1.45
CA LEU A 38 -9.18 12.48 -0.22
C LEU A 38 -9.91 11.18 0.13
N GLU A 39 -11.24 11.16 0.06
CA GLU A 39 -12.05 9.96 0.33
C GLU A 39 -11.72 8.82 -0.64
N GLU A 40 -11.58 9.13 -1.94
CA GLU A 40 -11.24 8.13 -2.95
C GLU A 40 -9.82 7.59 -2.77
N SER A 41 -8.89 8.45 -2.34
CA SER A 41 -7.51 8.07 -2.02
C SER A 41 -7.47 7.14 -0.82
N LEU A 42 -8.24 7.44 0.25
CA LEU A 42 -8.36 6.57 1.42
C LEU A 42 -8.99 5.22 1.07
N LYS A 43 -10.06 5.22 0.27
CA LYS A 43 -10.69 3.98 -0.19
C LYS A 43 -9.73 3.13 -1.01
N SER A 44 -8.98 3.75 -1.93
CA SER A 44 -7.94 3.08 -2.70
C SER A 44 -6.89 2.47 -1.77
N PHE A 45 -6.37 3.23 -0.81
CA PHE A 45 -5.40 2.73 0.16
C PHE A 45 -5.92 1.52 0.94
N GLU A 46 -7.15 1.55 1.44
CA GLU A 46 -7.77 0.43 2.15
C GLU A 46 -7.91 -0.83 1.27
N GLU A 47 -8.28 -0.66 0.00
CA GLU A 47 -8.32 -1.75 -0.98
C GLU A 47 -6.92 -2.33 -1.22
N GLY A 48 -5.89 -1.47 -1.30
CA GLY A 48 -4.49 -1.88 -1.44
C GLY A 48 -4.00 -2.72 -0.26
N ILE A 49 -4.35 -2.33 0.98
CA ILE A 49 -4.03 -3.13 2.18
C ILE A 49 -4.69 -4.52 2.12
N LYS A 50 -5.92 -4.61 1.61
CA LYS A 50 -6.60 -5.92 1.46
C LYS A 50 -5.89 -6.79 0.42
N LEU A 51 -5.44 -6.21 -0.70
CA LEU A 51 -4.67 -6.92 -1.72
C LEU A 51 -3.33 -7.42 -1.18
N VAL A 52 -2.59 -6.59 -0.43
CA VAL A 52 -1.32 -7.01 0.20
C VAL A 52 -1.52 -8.22 1.11
N ARG A 53 -2.50 -8.16 2.02
CA ARG A 53 -2.84 -9.28 2.91
C ARG A 53 -3.23 -10.53 2.12
N ARG A 54 -3.92 -10.36 0.99
CA ARG A 54 -4.29 -11.46 0.12
C ARG A 54 -3.05 -12.09 -0.54
N GLY A 55 -2.12 -11.27 -1.01
CA GLY A 55 -0.84 -11.72 -1.54
C GLY A 55 -0.05 -12.55 -0.53
N GLU A 56 0.06 -12.06 0.72
CA GLU A 56 0.69 -12.79 1.82
C GLU A 56 0.04 -14.16 2.06
N GLN A 57 -1.29 -14.24 2.06
CA GLN A 57 -2.00 -15.52 2.21
C GLN A 57 -1.69 -16.50 1.08
N LEU A 58 -1.63 -16.02 -0.17
CA LEU A 58 -1.31 -16.85 -1.33
C LEU A 58 0.12 -17.37 -1.26
N LEU A 59 1.07 -16.52 -0.86
CA LEU A 59 2.47 -16.92 -0.67
C LEU A 59 2.61 -17.95 0.45
N ASN A 60 1.97 -17.72 1.60
CA ASN A 60 1.99 -18.67 2.72
C ASN A 60 1.40 -20.03 2.33
N ALA A 61 0.32 -20.04 1.53
CA ALA A 61 -0.27 -21.27 1.03
C ALA A 61 0.68 -22.02 0.07
N ALA A 62 1.42 -21.28 -0.77
CA ALA A 62 2.44 -21.85 -1.65
C ALA A 62 3.62 -22.42 -0.86
N GLU A 63 4.11 -21.69 0.14
CA GLU A 63 5.19 -22.12 1.04
C GLU A 63 4.82 -23.43 1.75
N LYS A 64 3.65 -23.48 2.40
CA LYS A 64 3.16 -24.70 3.05
C LYS A 64 3.09 -25.89 2.09
N ARG A 65 2.66 -25.66 0.86
CA ARG A 65 2.59 -26.72 -0.15
C ARG A 65 3.98 -27.22 -0.54
N ILE A 66 4.98 -26.34 -0.60
CA ILE A 66 6.38 -26.71 -0.83
C ILE A 66 6.91 -27.54 0.35
N GLU A 67 6.64 -27.11 1.59
CA GLU A 67 7.02 -27.86 2.80
C GLU A 67 6.43 -29.27 2.82
N GLU A 68 5.13 -29.42 2.49
CA GLU A 68 4.45 -30.72 2.41
C GLU A 68 5.09 -31.64 1.36
N LEU A 69 5.49 -31.10 0.20
CA LEU A 69 6.15 -31.86 -0.86
C LEU A 69 7.57 -32.29 -0.48
N LEU A 70 8.36 -31.40 0.11
CA LEU A 70 9.73 -31.72 0.56
C LEU A 70 9.72 -32.75 1.70
N SER A 71 8.76 -32.62 2.63
CA SER A 71 8.57 -33.58 3.73
C SER A 71 8.18 -34.98 3.22
N ALA A 72 7.47 -35.06 2.09
CA ALA A 72 7.06 -36.32 1.49
C ALA A 72 8.21 -37.04 0.76
N ASP A 73 9.17 -36.30 0.20
CA ASP A 73 10.34 -36.84 -0.53
C ASP A 73 11.54 -37.18 0.38
N GLY A 74 11.46 -36.87 1.68
CA GLY A 74 12.47 -37.27 2.68
C GLY A 74 13.80 -36.50 2.59
N GLN A 75 13.86 -35.35 1.92
CA GLN A 75 15.04 -34.47 1.87
C GLN A 75 14.84 -33.19 2.71
N ASP A 76 15.63 -33.12 3.80
CA ASP A 76 16.26 -31.97 4.50
C ASP A 76 15.56 -30.62 4.76
N GLU A 77 16.16 -29.91 5.73
CA GLU A 77 15.74 -28.66 6.38
C GLU A 77 15.12 -27.60 5.47
N VAL A 78 13.89 -27.20 5.81
CA VAL A 78 13.21 -26.02 5.27
C VAL A 78 13.68 -24.76 6.00
N VAL A 79 14.51 -23.95 5.33
CA VAL A 79 14.80 -22.58 5.80
C VAL A 79 13.67 -21.67 5.34
N ALA A 80 12.85 -21.20 6.28
CA ALA A 80 11.75 -20.28 6.01
C ALA A 80 12.22 -19.03 5.26
N LEU A 81 11.48 -18.64 4.23
CA LEU A 81 11.81 -17.44 3.46
C LEU A 81 11.46 -16.22 4.33
N GLN A 82 12.45 -15.61 4.98
CA GLN A 82 12.20 -14.42 5.80
C GLN A 82 11.78 -13.24 4.92
N ALA A 83 10.47 -13.07 4.73
CA ALA A 83 9.87 -11.90 4.10
C ALA A 83 9.95 -10.71 5.06
N GLY A 84 11.13 -10.10 5.15
CA GLY A 84 11.42 -8.91 5.96
C GLY A 84 10.80 -7.61 5.42
N VAL A 85 9.55 -7.62 4.94
CA VAL A 85 8.83 -6.40 4.56
C VAL A 85 7.74 -6.13 5.58
N LYS A 86 8.09 -5.36 6.61
CA LYS A 86 7.08 -4.73 7.47
C LYS A 86 6.28 -3.75 6.59
N PRO A 87 4.93 -3.83 6.55
CA PRO A 87 4.13 -2.89 5.77
C PRO A 87 4.48 -1.46 6.19
N PRO A 88 4.67 -0.52 5.24
CA PRO A 88 4.95 0.86 5.59
C PRO A 88 3.79 1.37 6.44
N VAL A 89 4.10 1.72 7.69
CA VAL A 89 3.15 2.41 8.56
C VAL A 89 2.76 3.72 7.88
N PRO A 90 1.46 4.07 7.82
CA PRO A 90 1.06 5.37 7.27
C PRO A 90 1.75 6.46 8.09
N ALA A 91 2.52 7.31 7.40
CA ALA A 91 3.12 8.48 8.03
C ALA A 91 1.98 9.31 8.64
N THR A 92 2.00 9.45 9.97
CA THR A 92 1.11 10.33 10.70
C THR A 92 1.19 11.73 10.06
N PRO A 93 0.07 12.39 9.71
CA PRO A 93 0.13 13.74 9.18
C PRO A 93 0.76 14.64 10.24
N ALA A 94 1.85 15.31 9.87
CA ALA A 94 2.49 16.32 10.71
C ALA A 94 1.46 17.38 11.13
N PRO A 95 1.41 17.81 12.40
CA PRO A 95 0.45 18.83 12.81
C PRO A 95 0.72 20.11 12.04
N ALA A 96 -0.33 20.65 11.42
CA ALA A 96 -0.33 21.95 10.76
C ALA A 96 0.27 22.98 11.72
N ARG A 97 1.39 23.60 11.33
CA ARG A 97 1.97 24.72 12.08
C ARG A 97 0.99 25.88 11.99
N SER A 98 0.20 26.05 13.05
CA SER A 98 -0.57 27.26 13.29
C SER A 98 0.41 28.44 13.36
N SER A 99 0.32 29.37 12.41
CA SER A 99 0.86 30.71 12.60
C SER A 99 0.20 31.37 13.82
N PRO A 100 0.92 32.26 14.50
CA PRO A 100 0.29 33.53 14.83
C PRO A 100 1.16 34.72 14.42
N ALA A 101 0.48 35.73 13.90
CA ALA A 101 0.99 37.07 13.67
C ALA A 101 1.54 37.68 14.98
N ALA A 102 2.71 38.32 14.91
CA ALA A 102 3.11 39.31 15.90
C ALA A 102 3.96 40.39 15.22
N SER A 103 3.37 41.58 15.23
CA SER A 103 3.88 42.88 14.82
C SER A 103 5.25 43.19 15.44
N ARG A 104 6.16 43.77 14.64
CA ARG A 104 6.96 44.93 15.05
C ARG A 104 7.66 45.59 13.86
N ALA A 105 7.17 46.77 13.54
CA ALA A 105 7.84 47.74 12.68
C ALA A 105 9.24 48.07 13.23
N ALA A 106 10.26 47.99 12.39
CA ALA A 106 11.56 48.57 12.64
C ALA A 106 11.89 49.49 11.46
N THR A 107 11.61 50.78 11.65
CA THR A 107 12.16 51.86 10.83
C THR A 107 13.66 51.99 11.15
N PRO A 108 14.58 52.01 10.17
CA PRO A 108 15.99 52.28 10.47
C PRO A 108 16.20 53.80 10.67
N PRO A 109 16.83 54.26 11.76
CA PRO A 109 17.38 55.60 11.81
C PRO A 109 18.78 55.66 11.14
N PRO A 110 19.15 56.84 10.61
CA PRO A 110 20.19 57.01 9.61
C PRO A 110 21.63 57.02 10.14
N GLU A 111 22.51 56.88 9.18
CA GLU A 111 23.97 56.84 9.20
C GLU A 111 24.52 58.15 9.79
N ASP A 112 25.13 58.08 10.97
CA ASP A 112 25.92 59.19 11.51
C ASP A 112 27.41 58.93 11.23
N ASP A 113 27.96 59.85 10.43
CA ASP A 113 29.35 60.07 10.07
C ASP A 113 30.36 59.61 11.13
N VAL A 114 31.38 58.87 10.70
CA VAL A 114 32.57 58.60 11.49
C VAL A 114 33.61 59.68 11.17
N PRO A 115 33.87 60.67 12.03
CA PRO A 115 35.08 61.47 11.92
C PRO A 115 36.23 60.81 12.71
N PHE A 116 37.44 60.94 12.15
CA PHE A 116 38.73 60.41 12.62
C PHE A 116 38.96 60.40 14.13
#